data_AF-A0A1Q5H6N0-F1
#
_entry.id   AF-A0A1Q5H6N0-F1
#
_cell.length_a   1.000
_cell.length_b   1.000
_cell.length_c   1.000
_cell.angle_alpha   90.00
_cell.angle_beta   90.00
_cell.angle_gamma   90.00
#
_symmetry.space_group_name_H-M   'P 1'
#
loop_
_entity.id
_entity.type
_entity.pdbx_description
1 polymer ?
#
loop_
_entity_poly.entity_id
_entity_poly.type
_entity_poly.pdbx_seq_one_letter_code
_entity_poly.pdbx_strand_id
1 'polypeptide(L)'
;MFAAYAARTDPDQPLDGLELGDRPAPEARPGWTTVTVRAASLNHHDLWSLRGVGLPQDRLPMILGCDAAGVDQDGNEVVLHSVIGQSGHGVGPKEPRSILTERYQGAFAEQVAVPTWNVLPKPKELSFAEAACLPTAWLTAYRMLFTNAGVRPGDSVLVQGAGGGVATAAIVLGKAAGLRIFATSRDRAKRERAVELGALEAYEPGARLPQRMDAVIETVGAATWSHSVKSLRPGGALVISGATSGDRPSHAELTRIFFLELKVVGSTMGSKDELEDLLAFCATTGVRPVIDEVMPLDRAREGFRRLESGDLFGKIVFTPAA
;
A
#
# COMPACT_ATOMS: atom_id res chain seq x y z
N MET A 1 -16.10 6.28 20.59
CA MET A 1 -14.74 5.81 20.32
C MET A 1 -14.07 6.84 19.46
N PHE A 2 -12.88 7.29 19.83
CA PHE A 2 -12.16 8.32 19.07
C PHE A 2 -11.73 7.77 17.71
N ALA A 3 -11.94 8.55 16.65
CA ALA A 3 -11.63 8.14 15.27
C ALA A 3 -11.24 9.32 14.37
N ALA A 4 -10.53 9.00 13.29
CA ALA A 4 -10.33 9.87 12.14
C ALA A 4 -11.22 9.40 10.97
N TYR A 5 -12.07 10.30 10.48
CA TYR A 5 -13.10 9.95 9.49
C TYR A 5 -13.26 11.02 8.42
N ALA A 6 -13.70 10.60 7.24
CA ALA A 6 -14.20 11.49 6.20
C ALA A 6 -15.63 11.92 6.57
N ALA A 7 -15.83 13.20 6.85
CA ALA A 7 -17.14 13.79 7.11
C ALA A 7 -17.82 14.26 5.81
N ARG A 8 -17.00 14.69 4.85
CA ARG A 8 -17.36 15.10 3.49
C ARG A 8 -16.20 14.75 2.56
N THR A 9 -16.45 14.80 1.26
CA THR A 9 -15.40 14.65 0.23
C THR A 9 -15.10 16.00 -0.40
N ASP A 10 -13.84 16.23 -0.72
CA ASP A 10 -13.38 17.40 -1.47
C ASP A 10 -12.29 16.96 -2.46
N PRO A 11 -12.58 16.96 -3.78
CA PRO A 11 -11.62 16.53 -4.81
C PRO A 11 -10.32 17.34 -4.84
N ASP A 12 -10.38 18.62 -4.48
CA ASP A 12 -9.27 19.57 -4.62
C ASP A 12 -8.53 19.79 -3.29
N GLN A 13 -9.26 19.79 -2.17
CA GLN A 13 -8.74 20.00 -0.81
C GLN A 13 -9.17 18.86 0.13
N PRO A 14 -8.66 17.62 -0.07
CA PRO A 14 -9.16 16.43 0.64
C PRO A 14 -9.11 16.55 2.16
N LEU A 15 -8.15 17.30 2.72
CA LEU A 15 -8.01 17.45 4.17
C LEU A 15 -9.13 18.26 4.81
N ASP A 16 -9.88 19.06 4.03
CA ASP A 16 -11.07 19.74 4.54
C ASP A 16 -12.16 18.72 4.90
N GLY A 17 -12.22 17.59 4.21
CA GLY A 17 -13.14 16.50 4.50
C GLY A 17 -12.79 15.66 5.72
N LEU A 18 -11.55 15.74 6.22
CA LEU A 18 -11.06 14.97 7.35
C LEU A 18 -11.50 15.58 8.67
N GLU A 19 -12.09 14.78 9.56
CA GLU A 19 -12.45 15.17 10.93
C GLU A 19 -11.93 14.16 11.95
N LEU A 20 -11.73 14.64 13.18
CA LEU A 20 -11.31 13.85 14.34
C LEU A 20 -12.35 14.00 15.44
N GLY A 21 -12.84 12.90 15.98
CA GLY A 21 -13.85 12.95 17.03
C GLY A 21 -14.48 11.60 17.35
N ASP A 22 -15.50 11.63 18.19
CA ASP A 22 -16.21 10.44 18.63
C ASP A 22 -17.11 9.86 17.54
N ARG A 23 -16.99 8.54 17.36
CA ARG A 23 -17.84 7.71 16.52
C ARG A 23 -18.46 6.57 17.34
N PRO A 24 -19.63 6.05 16.95
CA PRO A 24 -20.20 4.86 17.57
C PRO A 24 -19.22 3.69 17.52
N ALA A 25 -19.18 2.88 18.57
CA ALA A 25 -18.44 1.61 18.54
C ALA A 25 -19.04 0.66 17.49
N PRO A 26 -18.26 -0.30 16.96
CA PRO A 26 -18.78 -1.24 15.97
C PRO A 26 -19.92 -2.09 16.54
N GLU A 27 -20.99 -2.25 15.76
CA GLU A 27 -22.09 -3.14 16.13
C GLU A 27 -21.72 -4.60 15.85
N ALA A 28 -22.16 -5.49 16.74
CA ALA A 28 -21.97 -6.93 16.56
C ALA A 28 -22.73 -7.41 15.31
N ARG A 29 -22.05 -8.16 14.46
CA ARG A 29 -22.59 -8.68 13.19
C ARG A 29 -22.21 -10.15 13.00
N PRO A 30 -23.14 -11.03 12.56
CA PRO A 30 -22.80 -12.42 12.27
C PRO A 30 -21.70 -12.54 11.22
N GLY A 31 -20.69 -13.38 11.48
CA GLY A 31 -19.53 -13.60 10.60
C GLY A 31 -18.49 -12.48 10.64
N TRP A 32 -18.60 -11.56 11.60
CA TRP A 32 -17.66 -10.47 11.83
C TRP A 32 -17.05 -10.60 13.22
N THR A 33 -15.85 -10.03 13.37
CA THR A 33 -15.18 -9.87 14.66
C THR A 33 -14.75 -8.43 14.83
N THR A 34 -14.72 -7.98 16.08
CA THR A 34 -14.20 -6.65 16.44
C THR A 34 -12.78 -6.78 16.95
N VAL A 35 -11.87 -6.00 16.36
CA VAL A 35 -10.47 -5.95 16.74
C VAL A 35 -10.21 -4.63 17.45
N THR A 36 -9.59 -4.72 18.63
CA THR A 36 -9.06 -3.54 19.32
C THR A 36 -7.77 -3.13 18.62
N VAL A 37 -7.78 -1.97 17.96
CA VAL A 37 -6.67 -1.53 17.12
C VAL A 37 -5.50 -1.13 18.02
N ARG A 38 -4.29 -1.62 17.68
CA ARG A 38 -3.04 -1.20 18.32
C ARG A 38 -2.22 -0.31 17.40
N ALA A 39 -2.29 -0.55 16.10
CA ALA A 39 -1.68 0.29 15.09
C ALA A 39 -2.47 0.21 13.78
N ALA A 40 -2.53 1.32 13.05
CA ALA A 40 -3.12 1.41 11.72
C ALA A 40 -2.21 2.25 10.82
N SER A 41 -2.01 1.85 9.55
CA SER A 41 -1.08 2.56 8.67
C SER A 41 -1.79 3.42 7.62
N LEU A 42 -1.22 4.59 7.34
CA LEU A 42 -1.75 5.57 6.39
C LEU A 42 -1.35 5.25 4.95
N ASN A 43 -2.33 5.24 4.05
CA ASN A 43 -2.16 4.93 2.63
C ASN A 43 -2.66 6.08 1.74
N HIS A 44 -2.18 6.10 0.48
CA HIS A 44 -2.72 7.03 -0.53
C HIS A 44 -4.21 6.80 -0.78
N HIS A 45 -4.71 5.58 -0.55
CA HIS A 45 -6.14 5.28 -0.60
C HIS A 45 -6.95 6.21 0.30
N ASP A 46 -6.48 6.52 1.51
CA ASP A 46 -7.20 7.40 2.44
C ASP A 46 -7.36 8.83 1.90
N LEU A 47 -6.34 9.35 1.20
CA LEU A 47 -6.45 10.63 0.48
C LEU A 47 -7.40 10.54 -0.70
N TRP A 48 -7.40 9.43 -1.43
CA TRP A 48 -8.34 9.20 -2.53
C TRP A 48 -9.78 9.12 -2.05
N SER A 49 -10.03 8.46 -0.91
CA SER A 49 -11.34 8.43 -0.27
C SER A 49 -11.81 9.83 0.10
N LEU A 50 -10.93 10.68 0.65
CA LEU A 50 -11.26 12.09 0.92
C LEU A 50 -11.56 12.90 -0.34
N ARG A 51 -10.98 12.54 -1.49
CA ARG A 51 -11.32 13.12 -2.81
C ARG A 51 -12.59 12.55 -3.44
N GLY A 52 -13.27 11.61 -2.78
CA GLY A 52 -14.47 10.94 -3.30
C GLY A 52 -14.20 9.79 -4.27
N VAL A 53 -12.94 9.32 -4.35
CA VAL A 53 -12.56 8.16 -5.17
C VAL A 53 -12.67 6.90 -4.33
N GLY A 54 -13.55 5.98 -4.74
CA GLY A 54 -13.84 4.73 -4.00
C GLY A 54 -14.81 4.90 -2.83
N LEU A 55 -15.00 6.14 -2.34
CA LEU A 55 -15.92 6.49 -1.25
C LEU A 55 -16.96 7.53 -1.72
N PRO A 56 -18.18 7.11 -2.11
CA PRO A 56 -19.23 8.02 -2.52
C PRO A 56 -19.85 8.77 -1.32
N GLN A 57 -20.40 9.96 -1.59
CA GLN A 57 -20.91 10.89 -0.57
C GLN A 57 -22.05 10.31 0.29
N ASP A 58 -22.85 9.39 -0.25
CA ASP A 58 -23.97 8.74 0.44
C ASP A 58 -23.53 7.74 1.53
N ARG A 59 -22.23 7.46 1.65
CA ARG A 59 -21.64 6.56 2.67
C ARG A 59 -20.92 7.30 3.79
N LEU A 60 -20.95 8.63 3.78
CA LEU A 60 -20.33 9.44 4.81
C LEU A 60 -21.29 9.63 6.01
N PRO A 61 -20.77 9.79 7.23
CA PRO A 61 -19.35 9.77 7.61
C PRO A 61 -18.73 8.36 7.64
N MET A 62 -17.48 8.26 7.19
CA MET A 62 -16.71 7.00 7.08
C MET A 62 -15.37 7.11 7.81
N ILE A 63 -15.14 6.26 8.80
CA ILE A 63 -13.83 6.09 9.45
C ILE A 63 -12.83 5.62 8.40
N LEU A 64 -11.67 6.28 8.32
CA LEU A 64 -10.61 5.99 7.36
C LEU A 64 -9.64 4.92 7.92
N GLY A 65 -8.61 4.55 7.16
CA GLY A 65 -7.62 3.53 7.52
C GLY A 65 -7.99 2.14 7.03
N CYS A 66 -7.36 1.70 5.95
CA CYS A 66 -7.56 0.36 5.38
C CYS A 66 -6.67 -0.72 6.00
N ASP A 67 -5.68 -0.35 6.81
CA ASP A 67 -4.72 -1.28 7.42
C ASP A 67 -4.80 -1.24 8.95
N ALA A 68 -4.76 -2.40 9.59
CA ALA A 68 -4.64 -2.48 11.05
C ALA A 68 -3.91 -3.73 11.51
N ALA A 69 -3.28 -3.61 12.68
CA ALA A 69 -2.92 -4.71 13.54
C ALA A 69 -3.39 -4.42 14.97
N GLY A 70 -3.82 -5.46 15.68
CA GLY A 70 -4.48 -5.29 16.96
C GLY A 70 -4.74 -6.61 17.67
N VAL A 71 -5.68 -6.58 18.62
CA VAL A 71 -6.05 -7.75 19.42
C VAL A 71 -7.52 -8.09 19.15
N ASP A 72 -7.79 -9.35 18.79
CA ASP A 72 -9.16 -9.83 18.59
C ASP A 72 -9.92 -10.05 19.91
N GLN A 73 -11.17 -10.52 19.83
CA GLN A 73 -12.03 -10.74 20.99
C GLN A 73 -11.53 -11.85 21.93
N ASP A 74 -10.69 -12.76 21.41
CA ASP A 74 -10.13 -13.89 22.17
C ASP A 74 -8.74 -13.56 22.75
N GLY A 75 -8.25 -12.34 22.53
CA GLY A 75 -6.94 -11.88 23.01
C GLY A 75 -5.78 -12.22 22.10
N ASN A 76 -6.02 -12.70 20.86
CA ASN A 76 -4.95 -13.02 19.92
C ASN A 76 -4.45 -11.76 19.23
N GLU A 77 -3.14 -11.69 18.99
CA GLU A 77 -2.55 -10.63 18.16
C GLU A 77 -2.79 -10.93 16.68
N VAL A 78 -3.39 -9.98 15.98
CA VAL A 78 -3.86 -10.16 14.61
C VAL A 78 -3.48 -9.00 13.70
N VAL A 79 -3.44 -9.28 12.40
CA VAL A 79 -3.31 -8.31 11.31
C VAL A 79 -4.48 -8.49 10.35
N LEU A 80 -4.99 -7.37 9.82
CA LEU A 80 -6.17 -7.37 8.97
C LEU A 80 -5.80 -7.41 7.50
N HIS A 81 -6.45 -8.29 6.72
CA HIS A 81 -6.47 -8.22 5.27
C HIS A 81 -7.46 -7.14 4.83
N SER A 82 -6.99 -6.15 4.07
CA SER A 82 -7.77 -4.95 3.74
C SER A 82 -8.86 -5.16 2.68
N VAL A 83 -8.87 -6.31 1.97
CA VAL A 83 -9.80 -6.54 0.85
C VAL A 83 -10.91 -7.50 1.25
N ILE A 84 -12.15 -7.04 1.18
CA ILE A 84 -13.34 -7.83 1.48
C ILE A 84 -13.97 -8.33 0.17
N GLY A 85 -14.41 -9.58 0.15
CA GLY A 85 -15.17 -10.17 -0.97
C GLY A 85 -14.35 -10.67 -2.16
N GLN A 86 -13.03 -10.42 -2.23
CA GLN A 86 -12.19 -10.81 -3.37
C GLN A 86 -12.21 -12.31 -3.70
N SER A 87 -12.31 -13.17 -2.68
CA SER A 87 -12.35 -14.63 -2.83
C SER A 87 -13.76 -15.22 -2.59
N GLY A 88 -14.81 -14.39 -2.52
CA GLY A 88 -16.16 -14.84 -2.14
C GLY A 88 -16.35 -15.14 -0.64
N HIS A 89 -15.28 -15.03 0.16
CA HIS A 89 -15.28 -15.21 1.61
C HIS A 89 -15.54 -13.90 2.41
N GLY A 90 -16.06 -12.85 1.75
CA GLY A 90 -16.60 -11.69 2.45
C GLY A 90 -17.88 -12.05 3.22
N VAL A 91 -18.79 -11.08 3.40
CA VAL A 91 -20.13 -11.28 3.97
C VAL A 91 -21.05 -12.14 3.09
N GLY A 92 -20.56 -12.63 1.96
CA GLY A 92 -21.17 -13.66 1.13
C GLY A 92 -20.45 -13.86 -0.21
N PRO A 93 -20.74 -14.97 -0.92
CA PRO A 93 -20.09 -15.33 -2.19
C PRO A 93 -20.41 -14.37 -3.35
N LYS A 94 -21.44 -13.54 -3.20
CA LYS A 94 -21.86 -12.52 -4.17
C LYS A 94 -21.45 -11.11 -3.77
N GLU A 95 -20.73 -10.97 -2.67
CA GLU A 95 -20.32 -9.65 -2.24
C GLU A 95 -19.31 -9.07 -3.24
N PRO A 96 -19.55 -7.86 -3.76
CA PRO A 96 -18.57 -7.20 -4.61
C PRO A 96 -17.29 -6.94 -3.81
N ARG A 97 -16.14 -7.08 -4.47
CA ARG A 97 -14.85 -6.69 -3.91
C ARG A 97 -14.94 -5.24 -3.40
N SER A 98 -14.49 -5.02 -2.18
CA SER A 98 -14.36 -3.69 -1.58
C SER A 98 -13.08 -3.63 -0.75
N ILE A 99 -12.42 -2.48 -0.74
CA ILE A 99 -11.36 -2.18 0.21
C ILE A 99 -12.02 -1.65 1.50
N LEU A 100 -11.51 -2.07 2.66
CA LEU A 100 -11.89 -1.49 3.95
C LEU A 100 -11.76 0.04 3.84
N THR A 101 -12.76 0.81 4.32
CA THR A 101 -13.00 2.26 4.11
C THR A 101 -13.81 2.68 2.87
N GLU A 102 -14.14 1.78 1.93
CA GLU A 102 -15.02 2.13 0.79
C GLU A 102 -16.51 1.85 1.08
N ARG A 103 -16.76 0.74 1.77
CA ARG A 103 -18.11 0.27 2.15
C ARG A 103 -18.28 0.08 3.65
N TYR A 104 -17.17 -0.20 4.33
CA TYR A 104 -17.14 -0.56 5.75
C TYR A 104 -16.19 0.37 6.50
N GLN A 105 -16.53 0.67 7.75
CA GLN A 105 -15.77 1.56 8.62
C GLN A 105 -14.32 1.07 8.76
N GLY A 106 -13.37 2.00 8.69
CA GLY A 106 -11.94 1.73 8.75
C GLY A 106 -11.34 1.62 10.15
N ALA A 107 -10.02 1.56 10.18
CA ALA A 107 -9.19 1.24 11.33
C ALA A 107 -8.51 2.45 12.00
N PHE A 108 -8.72 3.68 11.51
CA PHE A 108 -8.31 4.89 12.23
C PHE A 108 -9.30 5.20 13.35
N ALA A 109 -9.45 4.24 14.27
CA ALA A 109 -10.29 4.28 15.45
C ALA A 109 -9.73 3.33 16.52
N GLU A 110 -10.25 3.40 17.74
CA GLU A 110 -9.88 2.49 18.83
C GLU A 110 -10.28 1.03 18.55
N GLN A 111 -11.35 0.82 17.77
CA GLN A 111 -11.84 -0.50 17.38
C GLN A 111 -12.27 -0.50 15.91
N VAL A 112 -12.14 -1.65 15.26
CA VAL A 112 -12.65 -1.88 13.90
C VAL A 112 -13.32 -3.24 13.83
N ALA A 113 -14.48 -3.31 13.17
CA ALA A 113 -15.11 -4.59 12.85
C ALA A 113 -14.78 -4.99 11.41
N VAL A 114 -14.43 -6.26 11.22
CA VAL A 114 -14.15 -6.85 9.91
C VAL A 114 -14.77 -8.25 9.82
N PRO A 115 -14.99 -8.80 8.61
CA PRO A 115 -15.31 -10.22 8.48
C PRO A 115 -14.23 -11.07 9.15
N THR A 116 -14.62 -12.13 9.85
CA THR A 116 -13.65 -13.01 10.55
C THR A 116 -12.62 -13.61 9.58
N TRP A 117 -13.00 -13.80 8.30
CA TRP A 117 -12.09 -14.25 7.25
C TRP A 117 -10.93 -13.27 6.98
N ASN A 118 -11.12 -11.98 7.21
CA ASN A 118 -10.11 -10.95 6.97
C ASN A 118 -9.06 -10.86 8.09
N VAL A 119 -9.13 -11.72 9.10
CA VAL A 119 -8.18 -11.74 10.21
C VAL A 119 -7.10 -12.80 9.94
N LEU A 120 -5.83 -12.42 10.10
CA LEU A 120 -4.68 -13.32 10.10
C LEU A 120 -3.91 -13.21 11.42
N PRO A 121 -3.26 -14.29 11.88
CA PRO A 121 -2.38 -14.21 13.04
C PRO A 121 -1.19 -13.29 12.74
N LYS A 122 -0.89 -12.40 13.67
CA LYS A 122 0.30 -11.55 13.59
C LYS A 122 1.53 -12.36 14.01
N PRO A 123 2.61 -12.43 13.21
CA PRO A 123 3.87 -13.00 13.66
C PRO A 123 4.38 -12.30 14.92
N LYS A 124 4.92 -13.07 15.87
CA LYS A 124 5.47 -12.54 17.13
C LYS A 124 6.71 -11.68 16.91
N GLU A 125 7.41 -11.90 15.79
CA GLU A 125 8.63 -11.21 15.40
C GLU A 125 8.39 -9.77 14.93
N LEU A 126 7.15 -9.43 14.59
CA LEU A 126 6.74 -8.09 14.17
C LEU A 126 6.08 -7.36 15.34
N SER A 127 6.32 -6.07 15.48
CA SER A 127 5.50 -5.17 16.28
C SER A 127 4.13 -4.93 15.61
N PHE A 128 3.17 -4.38 16.36
CA PHE A 128 1.89 -3.95 15.76
C PHE A 128 2.09 -2.89 14.67
N ALA A 129 2.99 -1.93 14.89
CA ALA A 129 3.26 -0.87 13.91
C ALA A 129 3.82 -1.43 12.59
N GLU A 130 4.75 -2.39 12.68
CA GLU A 130 5.27 -3.08 11.50
C GLU A 130 4.18 -3.92 10.82
N ALA A 131 3.45 -4.73 11.57
CA ALA A 131 2.38 -5.56 11.01
C ALA A 131 1.30 -4.73 10.31
N ALA A 132 0.91 -3.58 10.86
CA ALA A 132 -0.06 -2.66 10.27
C ALA A 132 0.40 -2.03 8.94
N CYS A 133 1.69 -2.08 8.60
CA CYS A 133 2.18 -1.56 7.32
C CYS A 133 2.04 -2.56 6.16
N LEU A 134 1.78 -3.83 6.48
CA LEU A 134 1.77 -4.93 5.51
C LEU A 134 0.55 -4.98 4.58
N PRO A 135 -0.69 -4.78 5.05
CA PRO A 135 -1.89 -5.19 4.30
C PRO A 135 -2.18 -4.47 2.99
N THR A 136 -1.80 -3.19 2.85
CA THR A 136 -2.02 -2.44 1.61
C THR A 136 -0.72 -2.27 0.80
N ALA A 137 0.19 -1.43 1.28
CA ALA A 137 1.32 -0.99 0.46
C ALA A 137 2.35 -2.11 0.22
N TRP A 138 2.68 -2.84 1.27
CA TRP A 138 3.66 -3.92 1.23
C TRP A 138 3.10 -5.18 0.54
N LEU A 139 1.84 -5.53 0.79
CA LEU A 139 1.14 -6.59 0.06
C LEU A 139 1.06 -6.30 -1.43
N THR A 140 0.78 -5.04 -1.80
CA THR A 140 0.80 -4.63 -3.20
C THR A 140 2.20 -4.81 -3.80
N ALA A 141 3.25 -4.37 -3.11
CA ALA A 141 4.63 -4.56 -3.58
C ALA A 141 5.02 -6.04 -3.71
N TYR A 142 4.63 -6.86 -2.73
CA TYR A 142 4.83 -8.31 -2.73
C TYR A 142 4.20 -8.96 -3.96
N ARG A 143 2.91 -8.69 -4.21
CA ARG A 143 2.20 -9.17 -5.39
C ARG A 143 2.83 -8.69 -6.70
N MET A 144 3.25 -7.41 -6.74
CA MET A 144 3.89 -6.87 -7.94
C MET A 144 5.18 -7.61 -8.29
N LEU A 145 6.03 -7.89 -7.29
CA LEU A 145 7.30 -8.59 -7.47
C LEU A 145 7.12 -10.08 -7.73
N PHE A 146 6.41 -10.77 -6.84
CA PHE A 146 6.47 -12.24 -6.77
C PHE A 146 5.35 -12.94 -7.54
N THR A 147 4.22 -12.26 -7.77
CA THR A 147 3.09 -12.82 -8.51
C THR A 147 3.06 -12.33 -9.96
N ASN A 148 3.25 -11.02 -10.17
CA ASN A 148 2.95 -10.39 -11.45
C ASN A 148 4.17 -10.18 -12.35
N ALA A 149 5.34 -9.87 -11.79
CA ALA A 149 6.52 -9.53 -12.59
C ALA A 149 7.22 -10.76 -13.19
N GLY A 150 7.08 -11.94 -12.57
CA GLY A 150 7.75 -13.16 -13.01
C GLY A 150 9.28 -13.12 -12.87
N VAL A 151 9.79 -12.30 -11.95
CA VAL A 151 11.22 -12.13 -11.68
C VAL A 151 11.76 -13.24 -10.77
N ARG A 152 13.06 -13.51 -10.88
CA ARG A 152 13.81 -14.51 -10.12
C ARG A 152 15.04 -13.88 -9.45
N PRO A 153 15.61 -14.50 -8.40
CA PRO A 153 16.87 -14.04 -7.83
C PRO A 153 17.93 -13.81 -8.92
N GLY A 154 18.59 -12.65 -8.89
CA GLY A 154 19.54 -12.18 -9.90
C GLY A 154 18.95 -11.24 -10.95
N ASP A 155 17.63 -11.24 -11.17
CA ASP A 155 16.96 -10.35 -12.13
C ASP A 155 17.00 -8.88 -11.68
N SER A 156 16.98 -7.99 -12.65
CA SER A 156 17.02 -6.54 -12.46
C SER A 156 15.64 -5.90 -12.47
N VAL A 157 15.35 -5.13 -11.43
CA VAL A 157 14.03 -4.48 -11.26
C VAL A 157 14.21 -3.00 -11.02
N LEU A 158 13.48 -2.18 -11.78
CA LEU A 158 13.42 -0.74 -11.56
C LEU A 158 12.17 -0.36 -10.79
N VAL A 159 12.32 0.38 -9.70
CA VAL A 159 11.22 0.96 -8.92
C VAL A 159 11.10 2.45 -9.25
N GLN A 160 9.97 2.86 -9.83
CA GLN A 160 9.72 4.28 -10.11
C GLN A 160 9.22 4.99 -8.86
N GLY A 161 9.83 6.14 -8.54
CA GLY A 161 9.36 7.03 -7.48
C GLY A 161 9.64 6.52 -6.07
N ALA A 162 10.90 6.59 -5.63
CA ALA A 162 11.31 6.19 -4.29
C ALA A 162 10.72 7.10 -3.20
N GLY A 163 10.37 6.48 -2.07
CA GLY A 163 9.90 7.14 -0.85
C GLY A 163 8.45 6.84 -0.47
N GLY A 164 7.61 6.39 -1.42
CA GLY A 164 6.27 5.90 -1.07
C GLY A 164 6.31 4.52 -0.39
N GLY A 165 5.22 4.15 0.29
CA GLY A 165 5.09 2.85 0.96
C GLY A 165 5.30 1.65 0.03
N VAL A 166 4.73 1.67 -1.18
CA VAL A 166 4.90 0.58 -2.17
C VAL A 166 6.34 0.54 -2.69
N ALA A 167 6.92 1.69 -3.01
CA ALA A 167 8.26 1.77 -3.56
C ALA A 167 9.34 1.32 -2.56
N THR A 168 9.26 1.78 -1.31
CA THR A 168 10.16 1.35 -0.24
C THR A 168 10.00 -0.13 0.07
N ALA A 169 8.77 -0.66 0.09
CA ALA A 169 8.52 -2.09 0.21
C ALA A 169 9.14 -2.89 -0.92
N ALA A 170 8.96 -2.46 -2.18
CA ALA A 170 9.52 -3.15 -3.33
C ALA A 170 11.06 -3.21 -3.30
N ILE A 171 11.72 -2.16 -2.81
CA ILE A 171 13.17 -2.15 -2.63
C ILE A 171 13.61 -3.18 -1.59
N VAL A 172 13.00 -3.14 -0.40
CA VAL A 172 13.40 -4.00 0.72
C VAL A 172 13.08 -5.48 0.44
N LEU A 173 11.85 -5.76 -0.01
CA LEU A 173 11.43 -7.12 -0.38
C LEU A 173 12.28 -7.67 -1.53
N GLY A 174 12.50 -6.86 -2.56
CA GLY A 174 13.29 -7.25 -3.72
C GLY A 174 14.74 -7.58 -3.37
N LYS A 175 15.40 -6.74 -2.56
CA LYS A 175 16.75 -7.01 -2.06
C LYS A 175 16.82 -8.33 -1.29
N ALA A 176 15.88 -8.54 -0.37
CA ALA A 176 15.84 -9.75 0.45
C ALA A 176 15.56 -11.02 -0.38
N ALA A 177 14.85 -10.90 -1.49
CA ALA A 177 14.63 -11.97 -2.45
C ALA A 177 15.79 -12.19 -3.44
N GLY A 178 16.90 -11.46 -3.28
CA GLY A 178 18.07 -11.59 -4.16
C GLY A 178 17.92 -10.90 -5.52
N LEU A 179 16.98 -9.96 -5.66
CA LEU A 179 16.82 -9.16 -6.88
C LEU A 179 17.81 -7.98 -6.90
N ARG A 180 18.19 -7.57 -8.11
CA ARG A 180 19.03 -6.39 -8.36
C ARG A 180 18.15 -5.16 -8.52
N ILE A 181 17.88 -4.48 -7.41
CA ILE A 181 16.95 -3.33 -7.39
C ILE A 181 17.65 -2.04 -7.84
N PHE A 182 16.99 -1.31 -8.72
CA PHE A 182 17.31 0.07 -9.10
C PHE A 182 16.11 0.96 -8.75
N ALA A 183 16.34 2.22 -8.43
CA ALA A 183 15.26 3.14 -8.08
C ALA A 183 15.36 4.47 -8.84
N THR A 184 14.24 5.18 -8.98
CA THR A 184 14.25 6.58 -9.40
C THR A 184 13.60 7.48 -8.36
N SER A 185 14.06 8.72 -8.24
CA SER A 185 13.34 9.77 -7.52
C SER A 185 13.82 11.14 -7.96
N ARG A 186 12.92 12.13 -7.97
CA ARG A 186 13.26 13.55 -8.20
C ARG A 186 14.00 14.17 -7.01
N ASP A 187 13.89 13.55 -5.84
CA ASP A 187 14.48 14.02 -4.60
C ASP A 187 15.79 13.27 -4.33
N ARG A 188 16.87 14.03 -4.22
CA ARG A 188 18.21 13.50 -3.94
C ARG A 188 18.28 12.73 -2.62
N ALA A 189 17.70 13.25 -1.55
CA ALA A 189 17.72 12.59 -0.24
C ALA A 189 16.98 11.25 -0.30
N LYS A 190 15.86 11.18 -1.05
CA LYS A 190 15.13 9.92 -1.25
C LYS A 190 15.90 8.91 -2.11
N ARG A 191 16.73 9.36 -3.05
CA ARG A 191 17.64 8.46 -3.80
C ARG A 191 18.71 7.88 -2.89
N GLU A 192 19.34 8.70 -2.06
CA GLU A 192 20.35 8.25 -1.10
C GLU A 192 19.75 7.22 -0.13
N ARG A 193 18.58 7.51 0.46
CA ARG A 193 17.85 6.55 1.31
C ARG A 193 17.42 5.28 0.57
N ALA A 194 17.08 5.35 -0.73
CA ALA A 194 16.74 4.16 -1.51
C ALA A 194 17.94 3.21 -1.63
N VAL A 195 19.15 3.74 -1.79
CA VAL A 195 20.40 2.95 -1.81
C VAL A 195 20.66 2.33 -0.44
N GLU A 196 20.49 3.08 0.65
CA GLU A 196 20.61 2.56 2.01
C GLU A 196 19.65 1.38 2.28
N LEU A 197 18.42 1.45 1.77
CA LEU A 197 17.45 0.35 1.87
C LEU A 197 17.87 -0.90 1.09
N GLY A 198 18.70 -0.77 0.06
CA GLY A 198 19.19 -1.89 -0.74
C GLY A 198 19.01 -1.78 -2.24
N ALA A 199 18.58 -0.63 -2.77
CA ALA A 199 18.77 -0.38 -4.19
C ALA A 199 20.28 -0.36 -4.50
N LEU A 200 20.69 -0.99 -5.59
CA LEU A 200 22.06 -0.96 -6.08
C LEU A 200 22.47 0.45 -6.46
N GLU A 201 21.59 1.13 -7.23
CA GLU A 201 21.77 2.51 -7.65
C GLU A 201 20.40 3.21 -7.75
N ALA A 202 20.40 4.53 -7.53
CA ALA A 202 19.22 5.36 -7.63
C ALA A 202 19.47 6.58 -8.53
N TYR A 203 18.53 6.87 -9.43
CA TYR A 203 18.70 7.87 -10.49
C TYR A 203 17.60 8.94 -10.49
N GLU A 204 17.88 10.06 -11.16
CA GLU A 204 16.84 11.00 -11.55
C GLU A 204 15.82 10.33 -12.50
N PRO A 205 14.54 10.74 -12.49
CA PRO A 205 13.58 10.21 -13.44
C PRO A 205 13.99 10.46 -14.88
N GLY A 206 13.87 9.44 -15.74
CA GLY A 206 14.24 9.55 -17.15
C GLY A 206 15.75 9.41 -17.42
N ALA A 207 16.58 9.26 -16.39
CA ALA A 207 18.01 9.03 -16.56
C ALA A 207 18.29 7.73 -17.33
N ARG A 208 19.39 7.70 -18.08
CA ARG A 208 19.85 6.48 -18.75
C ARG A 208 20.36 5.49 -17.72
N LEU A 209 19.69 4.34 -17.62
CA LEU A 209 20.08 3.23 -16.77
C LEU A 209 21.26 2.43 -17.36
N PRO A 210 22.08 1.77 -16.51
CA PRO A 210 23.27 1.04 -16.94
C PRO A 210 22.92 -0.22 -17.76
N GLN A 211 21.72 -0.75 -17.57
CA GLN A 211 21.20 -1.91 -18.30
C GLN A 211 19.70 -1.78 -18.55
N ARG A 212 19.16 -2.72 -19.33
CA ARG A 212 17.70 -2.92 -19.43
C ARG A 212 17.23 -3.79 -18.27
N MET A 213 15.98 -3.60 -17.87
CA MET A 213 15.38 -4.21 -16.68
C MET A 213 14.51 -5.40 -17.06
N ASP A 214 14.51 -6.43 -16.22
CA ASP A 214 13.61 -7.58 -16.30
C ASP A 214 12.18 -7.17 -15.95
N ALA A 215 12.05 -6.32 -14.92
CA ALA A 215 10.76 -5.73 -14.56
C ALA A 215 10.86 -4.27 -14.14
N VAL A 216 9.73 -3.57 -14.23
CA VAL A 216 9.52 -2.22 -13.70
C VAL A 216 8.32 -2.22 -12.78
N ILE A 217 8.49 -1.70 -11.57
CA ILE A 217 7.44 -1.45 -10.58
C ILE A 217 7.00 0.01 -10.75
N GLU A 218 5.80 0.18 -11.29
CA GLU A 218 5.22 1.47 -11.65
C GLU A 218 4.08 1.86 -10.70
N THR A 219 4.22 3.00 -10.05
CA THR A 219 3.23 3.58 -9.13
C THR A 219 2.92 5.05 -9.42
N VAL A 220 3.74 5.69 -10.27
CA VAL A 220 3.72 7.12 -10.53
C VAL A 220 2.81 7.43 -11.71
N GLY A 221 2.82 6.62 -12.78
CA GLY A 221 1.91 6.76 -13.91
C GLY A 221 2.44 7.69 -15.02
N ALA A 222 1.62 8.64 -15.47
CA ALA A 222 1.87 9.43 -16.68
C ALA A 222 3.28 10.04 -16.78
N ALA A 223 3.82 10.56 -15.68
CA ALA A 223 5.13 11.23 -15.66
C ALA A 223 6.33 10.29 -15.91
N THR A 224 6.22 9.00 -15.58
CA THR A 224 7.32 8.02 -15.68
C THR A 224 7.06 6.95 -16.72
N TRP A 225 5.83 6.84 -17.23
CA TRP A 225 5.41 5.78 -18.15
C TRP A 225 6.39 5.50 -19.30
N SER A 226 6.74 6.55 -20.05
CA SER A 226 7.64 6.40 -21.20
C SER A 226 9.03 5.88 -20.78
N HIS A 227 9.55 6.34 -19.64
CA HIS A 227 10.81 5.84 -19.08
C HIS A 227 10.70 4.38 -18.65
N SER A 228 9.59 3.99 -18.01
CA SER A 228 9.30 2.61 -17.62
C SER A 228 9.30 1.66 -18.82
N VAL A 229 8.54 1.96 -19.87
CA VAL A 229 8.48 1.11 -21.08
C VAL A 229 9.84 1.07 -21.80
N LYS A 230 10.58 2.18 -21.82
CA LYS A 230 11.90 2.25 -22.47
C LYS A 230 13.01 1.53 -21.70
N SER A 231 12.85 1.37 -20.39
CA SER A 231 13.82 0.71 -19.51
C SER A 231 13.81 -0.81 -19.62
N LEU A 232 12.72 -1.41 -20.08
CA LEU A 232 12.59 -2.87 -20.16
C LEU A 232 13.44 -3.51 -21.25
N ARG A 233 13.92 -4.72 -20.96
CA ARG A 233 14.45 -5.63 -21.98
C ARG A 233 13.31 -6.25 -22.80
N PRO A 234 13.59 -6.86 -23.98
CA PRO A 234 12.60 -7.68 -24.66
C PRO A 234 12.00 -8.75 -23.74
N GLY A 235 10.68 -8.92 -23.79
CA GLY A 235 9.92 -9.83 -22.93
C GLY A 235 9.73 -9.39 -21.47
N GLY A 236 10.25 -8.22 -21.09
CA GLY A 236 10.18 -7.71 -19.71
C GLY A 236 8.79 -7.26 -19.28
N ALA A 237 8.57 -7.14 -17.96
CA ALA A 237 7.27 -6.82 -17.38
C ALA A 237 7.22 -5.42 -16.73
N LEU A 238 6.28 -4.58 -17.17
CA LEU A 238 5.87 -3.38 -16.45
C LEU A 238 4.67 -3.74 -15.59
N VAL A 239 4.84 -3.72 -14.27
CA VAL A 239 3.74 -3.96 -13.33
C VAL A 239 3.29 -2.62 -12.76
N ILE A 240 2.02 -2.27 -12.98
CA ILE A 240 1.44 -0.98 -12.57
C ILE A 240 0.39 -1.17 -11.48
N SER A 241 0.49 -0.40 -10.38
CA SER A 241 -0.47 -0.43 -9.27
C SER A 241 -1.05 0.92 -8.88
N GLY A 242 -0.62 1.99 -9.55
CA GLY A 242 -1.08 3.34 -9.31
C GLY A 242 -0.67 4.29 -10.42
N ALA A 243 -1.29 5.47 -10.38
CA ALA A 243 -1.11 6.51 -11.39
C ALA A 243 -1.11 7.90 -10.74
N THR A 244 -0.30 8.09 -9.69
CA THR A 244 -0.28 9.31 -8.86
C THR A 244 -0.11 10.62 -9.65
N SER A 245 0.63 10.60 -10.75
CA SER A 245 0.85 11.75 -11.65
C SER A 245 -0.17 11.87 -12.79
N GLY A 246 -1.17 10.98 -12.84
CA GLY A 246 -2.19 10.91 -13.87
C GLY A 246 -2.24 9.54 -14.57
N ASP A 247 -3.45 9.17 -15.02
CA ASP A 247 -3.79 7.91 -15.69
C ASP A 247 -3.61 7.96 -17.22
N ARG A 248 -3.33 9.14 -17.77
CA ARG A 248 -3.22 9.39 -19.23
C ARG A 248 -1.80 9.79 -19.61
N PRO A 249 -0.90 8.84 -19.90
CA PRO A 249 0.41 9.17 -20.46
C PRO A 249 0.26 9.80 -21.84
N SER A 250 1.19 10.70 -22.22
CA SER A 250 1.19 11.35 -23.53
C SER A 250 1.36 10.37 -24.70
N HIS A 251 2.06 9.25 -24.46
CA HIS A 251 2.26 8.18 -25.43
C HIS A 251 2.11 6.83 -24.75
N ALA A 252 1.28 5.95 -25.32
CA ALA A 252 1.12 4.59 -24.82
C ALA A 252 2.31 3.66 -25.16
N GLU A 253 3.20 4.06 -26.08
CA GLU A 253 4.39 3.30 -26.51
C GLU A 253 4.05 1.94 -27.17
N LEU A 254 2.88 1.84 -27.84
CA LEU A 254 2.34 0.60 -28.40
C LEU A 254 3.33 -0.13 -29.33
N THR A 255 4.02 0.60 -30.21
CA THR A 255 5.02 0.02 -31.13
C THR A 255 6.13 -0.71 -30.39
N ARG A 256 6.60 -0.13 -29.28
CA ARG A 256 7.63 -0.76 -28.47
C ARG A 256 7.10 -1.96 -27.71
N ILE A 257 5.87 -1.86 -27.18
CA ILE A 257 5.22 -2.94 -26.44
C ILE A 257 5.06 -4.18 -27.32
N PHE A 258 4.47 -4.06 -28.52
CA PHE A 258 4.24 -5.25 -29.35
C PHE A 258 5.53 -5.79 -29.98
N PHE A 259 6.48 -4.92 -30.37
CA PHE A 259 7.67 -5.36 -31.09
C PHE A 259 8.72 -6.00 -30.16
N LEU A 260 8.78 -5.57 -28.90
CA LEU A 260 9.66 -6.18 -27.89
C LEU A 260 8.92 -7.17 -26.98
N GLU A 261 7.67 -7.50 -27.31
CA GLU A 261 6.83 -8.45 -26.55
C GLU A 261 6.77 -8.11 -25.05
N LEU A 262 6.67 -6.81 -24.73
CA LEU A 262 6.61 -6.35 -23.35
C LEU A 262 5.26 -6.72 -22.73
N LYS A 263 5.27 -6.99 -21.43
CA LYS A 263 4.06 -7.26 -20.65
C LYS A 263 3.69 -6.01 -19.87
N VAL A 264 2.45 -5.56 -19.98
CA VAL A 264 1.87 -4.52 -19.11
C VAL A 264 0.85 -5.21 -18.20
N VAL A 265 1.15 -5.27 -16.91
CA VAL A 265 0.39 -6.06 -15.94
C VAL A 265 -0.19 -5.14 -14.86
N GLY A 266 -1.51 -5.12 -14.73
CA GLY A 266 -2.17 -4.43 -13.63
C GLY A 266 -2.03 -5.18 -12.31
N SER A 267 -1.78 -4.47 -11.22
CA SER A 267 -1.73 -5.00 -9.87
C SER A 267 -2.59 -4.15 -8.94
N THR A 268 -3.35 -4.78 -8.05
CA THR A 268 -4.14 -4.07 -7.05
C THR A 268 -4.19 -4.92 -5.79
N MET A 269 -3.76 -4.34 -4.66
CA MET A 269 -3.73 -5.02 -3.36
C MET A 269 -3.00 -6.39 -3.45
N GLY A 270 -3.46 -7.39 -2.69
CA GLY A 270 -3.13 -8.80 -2.84
C GLY A 270 -4.19 -9.68 -2.18
N SER A 271 -4.10 -10.99 -2.40
CA SER A 271 -4.97 -11.97 -1.76
C SER A 271 -4.63 -12.14 -0.27
N LYS A 272 -5.51 -12.83 0.46
CA LYS A 272 -5.24 -13.22 1.85
C LYS A 272 -4.00 -14.13 1.93
N ASP A 273 -3.91 -15.11 1.02
CA ASP A 273 -2.79 -16.05 0.96
C ASP A 273 -1.46 -15.31 0.69
N GLU A 274 -1.46 -14.30 -0.19
CA GLU A 274 -0.29 -13.46 -0.43
C GLU A 274 0.11 -12.64 0.81
N LEU A 275 -0.87 -12.24 1.65
CA LEU A 275 -0.58 -11.56 2.92
C LEU A 275 0.00 -12.54 3.95
N GLU A 276 -0.51 -13.76 4.02
CA GLU A 276 0.05 -14.82 4.85
C GLU A 276 1.51 -15.13 4.46
N ASP A 277 1.78 -15.27 3.16
CA ASP A 277 3.13 -15.48 2.63
C ASP A 277 4.04 -14.28 2.95
N LEU A 278 3.55 -13.05 2.81
CA LEU A 278 4.30 -11.84 3.14
C LEU A 278 4.65 -11.77 4.64
N LEU A 279 3.71 -12.13 5.52
CA LEU A 279 3.95 -12.19 6.97
C LEU A 279 5.03 -13.22 7.29
N ALA A 280 4.94 -14.42 6.71
CA ALA A 280 5.92 -15.48 6.85
C ALA A 280 7.29 -15.07 6.29
N PHE A 281 7.32 -14.38 5.15
CA PHE A 281 8.54 -13.83 4.55
C PHE A 281 9.23 -12.86 5.48
N CYS A 282 8.51 -11.89 6.06
CA CYS A 282 9.07 -10.91 7.00
C CYS A 282 9.59 -11.57 8.29
N ALA A 283 8.84 -12.54 8.82
CA ALA A 283 9.26 -13.29 10.00
C ALA A 283 10.54 -14.10 9.73
N THR A 284 10.62 -14.79 8.59
CA THR A 284 11.74 -15.67 8.22
C THR A 284 13.00 -14.90 7.86
N THR A 285 12.88 -13.83 7.08
CA THR A 285 14.02 -13.08 6.55
C THR A 285 14.53 -11.99 7.51
N GLY A 286 13.73 -11.63 8.52
CA GLY A 286 14.02 -10.49 9.37
C GLY A 286 13.73 -9.13 8.72
N VAL A 287 13.18 -9.12 7.50
CA VAL A 287 12.75 -7.88 6.82
C VAL A 287 11.67 -7.17 7.64
N ARG A 288 11.76 -5.84 7.72
CA ARG A 288 10.80 -4.97 8.42
C ARG A 288 10.30 -3.83 7.53
N PRO A 289 9.04 -3.40 7.71
CA PRO A 289 8.52 -2.19 7.12
C PRO A 289 9.32 -0.93 7.42
N VAL A 290 9.52 -0.11 6.39
CA VAL A 290 10.12 1.22 6.53
C VAL A 290 9.05 2.17 7.06
N ILE A 291 9.08 2.41 8.38
CA ILE A 291 8.20 3.35 9.06
C ILE A 291 8.94 4.67 9.17
N ASP A 292 8.33 5.74 8.67
CA ASP A 292 8.85 7.10 8.76
C ASP A 292 8.53 7.71 10.12
N GLU A 293 7.30 7.56 10.59
CA GLU A 293 6.86 8.02 11.91
C GLU A 293 5.70 7.18 12.45
N VAL A 294 5.73 6.95 13.77
CA VAL A 294 4.59 6.45 14.54
C VAL A 294 4.05 7.61 15.36
N MET A 295 2.77 7.94 15.22
CA MET A 295 2.14 9.06 15.91
C MET A 295 0.80 8.67 16.53
N PRO A 296 0.35 9.36 17.59
CA PRO A 296 -0.98 9.14 18.14
C PRO A 296 -2.06 9.53 17.11
N LEU A 297 -3.21 8.86 17.18
CA LEU A 297 -4.31 9.04 16.23
C LEU A 297 -4.90 10.46 16.24
N ASP A 298 -4.79 11.19 17.35
CA ASP A 298 -5.20 12.60 17.46
C ASP A 298 -4.35 13.55 16.60
N ARG A 299 -3.16 13.12 16.17
CA ARG A 299 -2.31 13.81 15.18
C ARG A 299 -2.56 13.37 13.74
N ALA A 300 -3.64 12.63 13.45
CA ALA A 300 -3.90 12.11 12.11
C ALA A 300 -3.87 13.19 11.01
N ARG A 301 -4.43 14.38 11.26
CA ARG A 301 -4.38 15.49 10.29
C ARG A 301 -2.94 15.83 9.84
N GLU A 302 -1.97 15.76 10.74
CA GLU A 302 -0.57 15.99 10.41
C GLU A 302 -0.02 14.89 9.50
N GLY A 303 -0.28 13.62 9.82
CA GLY A 303 0.14 12.49 8.98
C GLY A 303 -0.44 12.55 7.57
N PHE A 304 -1.73 12.89 7.45
CA PHE A 304 -2.40 13.10 6.16
C PHE A 304 -1.77 14.25 5.35
N ARG A 305 -1.44 15.37 5.98
CA ARG A 305 -0.75 16.51 5.34
C ARG A 305 0.65 16.12 4.83
N ARG A 306 1.41 15.35 5.63
CA ARG A 306 2.73 14.83 5.21
C ARG A 306 2.59 13.89 4.01
N LEU A 307 1.59 13.03 4.02
CA LEU A 307 1.29 12.15 2.87
C LEU A 307 0.93 12.93 1.62
N GLU A 308 0.04 13.92 1.72
CA GLU A 308 -0.40 14.72 0.57
C GLU A 308 0.73 15.53 -0.06
N SER A 309 1.58 16.15 0.77
CA SER A 309 2.75 16.90 0.31
C SER A 309 3.89 16.00 -0.22
N GLY A 310 3.82 14.70 0.05
CA GLY A 310 4.89 13.75 -0.27
C GLY A 310 6.12 13.88 0.63
N ASP A 311 6.00 14.57 1.77
CA ASP A 311 7.08 14.77 2.75
C ASP A 311 7.20 13.60 3.74
N LEU A 312 7.49 12.42 3.19
CA LEU A 312 7.77 11.20 3.94
C LEU A 312 8.65 10.22 3.14
N PHE A 313 9.17 9.23 3.85
CA PHE A 313 9.85 8.09 3.25
C PHE A 313 9.47 6.78 3.95
N GLY A 314 8.57 6.02 3.32
CA GLY A 314 8.01 4.79 3.86
C GLY A 314 6.56 4.94 4.26
N LYS A 315 6.23 4.62 5.52
CA LYS A 315 4.87 4.56 6.06
C LYS A 315 4.71 5.44 7.30
N ILE A 316 3.56 6.09 7.42
CA ILE A 316 3.10 6.73 8.66
C ILE A 316 2.14 5.75 9.34
N VAL A 317 2.32 5.57 10.65
CA VAL A 317 1.49 4.68 11.48
C VAL A 317 0.81 5.50 12.57
N PHE A 318 -0.49 5.29 12.73
CA PHE A 318 -1.27 5.82 13.84
C PHE A 318 -1.44 4.77 14.93
N THR A 319 -1.35 5.23 16.17
CA THR A 319 -1.67 4.45 17.37
C THR A 319 -2.87 5.09 18.06
N PRO A 320 -4.01 4.38 18.20
CA PRO A 320 -5.12 4.89 19.00
C PRO A 320 -4.69 5.06 20.46
N ALA A 321 -5.32 5.99 21.19
CA ALA A 321 -5.14 6.06 22.63
C ALA A 321 -5.60 4.73 23.27
N ALA A 322 -4.87 4.29 24.30
CA ALA A 322 -5.15 3.07 25.04
C ALA A 322 -6.36 3.22 25.97
#